data_AF-A0A7J2NMJ9-F1
#
_entry.id   AF-A0A7J2NMJ9-F1
#
_cell.length_a   1.000
_cell.length_b   1.000
_cell.length_c   1.000
_cell.angle_alpha   90.00
_cell.angle_beta   90.00
_cell.angle_gamma   90.00
#
_symmetry.space_group_name_H-M   'P 1'
#
loop_
_entity.id
_entity.type
_entity.pdbx_description
1 polymer ?
#
loop_
_entity_poly.entity_id
_entity_poly.type
_entity_poly.pdbx_seq_one_letter_code
_entity_poly.pdbx_strand_id
1 'polypeptide(L)' 'MKRNHLARLVFLTQGTGAVFFAVFLASYALALPSNRLLHGQPIFRIPLSIFGALFLALTAISAVLSIIIKPEE' A
#
# COMPACT_ATOMS: atom_id res chain seq x y z
N MET A 1 1.49 -19.43 -18.36
CA MET A 1 1.84 -18.91 -17.02
C MET A 1 1.50 -17.43 -16.78
N LYS A 2 1.17 -16.61 -17.79
CA LYS A 2 1.33 -15.13 -17.74
C LYS A 2 0.23 -14.30 -17.04
N ARG A 3 -1.06 -14.66 -17.12
CA ARG A 3 -2.17 -13.81 -16.62
C ARG A 3 -2.39 -13.88 -15.10
N ASN A 4 -2.20 -15.07 -14.52
CA ASN A 4 -2.49 -15.33 -13.10
C ASN A 4 -1.49 -14.65 -12.16
N HIS A 5 -0.21 -14.52 -12.56
CA HIS A 5 0.79 -13.83 -11.75
C HIS A 5 0.56 -12.31 -11.72
N LEU A 6 0.21 -11.71 -12.86
CA LEU A 6 -0.14 -10.28 -12.93
C LEU A 6 -1.40 -9.97 -12.12
N ALA A 7 -2.44 -10.81 -12.23
CA ALA A 7 -3.65 -10.66 -11.43
C ALA A 7 -3.37 -10.75 -9.92
N ARG A 8 -2.51 -11.70 -9.50
CA ARG A 8 -2.05 -11.80 -8.11
C ARG A 8 -1.26 -10.58 -7.68
N LEU A 9 -0.36 -10.07 -8.52
CA LEU A 9 0.43 -8.88 -8.21
C LEU A 9 -0.49 -7.66 -8.00
N VAL A 10 -1.44 -7.43 -8.91
CA VAL A 10 -2.43 -6.35 -8.77
C VAL A 10 -3.23 -6.51 -7.49
N PHE A 11 -3.70 -7.73 -7.20
CA PHE A 11 -4.47 -8.01 -5.98
C PHE A 11 -3.64 -7.75 -4.71
N LEU A 12 -2.37 -8.16 -4.69
CA LEU A 12 -1.46 -7.91 -3.57
C LEU A 12 -1.18 -6.42 -3.40
N THR A 13 -0.95 -5.68 -4.49
CA THR A 13 -0.73 -4.22 -4.46
C THR A 13 -1.97 -3.51 -3.91
N GLN A 14 -3.16 -3.84 -4.42
CA GLN A 14 -4.41 -3.25 -3.95
C GLN A 14 -4.72 -3.60 -2.49
N GLY A 15 -4.56 -4.86 -2.10
CA GLY A 15 -4.78 -5.30 -0.72
C GLY A 15 -3.84 -4.62 0.28
N THR A 16 -2.54 -4.56 -0.07
CA THR A 16 -1.54 -3.87 0.76
C THR A 16 -1.85 -2.38 0.87
N GLY A 17 -2.23 -1.74 -0.26
CA GLY A 17 -2.64 -0.34 -0.27
C GLY A 17 -3.90 -0.07 0.56
N ALA A 18 -4.89 -0.97 0.52
CA ALA A 18 -6.11 -0.87 1.32
C ALA A 18 -5.81 -0.96 2.82
N VAL A 19 -4.96 -1.90 3.25
CA VAL A 19 -4.55 -2.02 4.65
C VAL A 19 -3.76 -0.79 5.10
N PHE A 20 -2.80 -0.34 4.28
CA PHE A 20 -2.05 0.89 4.55
C PHE A 20 -3.00 2.09 4.74
N PHE A 21 -3.93 2.28 3.81
CA PHE A 21 -4.89 3.39 3.85
C PHE A 21 -5.83 3.29 5.06
N ALA A 22 -6.30 2.10 5.42
CA ALA A 22 -7.15 1.90 6.58
C ALA A 22 -6.43 2.27 7.89
N VAL A 23 -5.18 1.85 8.06
CA VAL A 23 -4.36 2.22 9.24
C VAL A 23 -4.08 3.72 9.25
N PHE A 24 -3.74 4.29 8.08
CA PHE A 24 -3.55 5.72 7.94
C PHE A 24 -4.80 6.47 8.37
N LEU A 25 -5.95 6.16 7.79
CA LEU A 25 -7.22 6.78 8.11
C LEU A 25 -7.58 6.62 9.59
N ALA A 26 -7.40 5.43 10.17
CA ALA A 26 -7.63 5.19 11.59
C ALA A 26 -6.77 6.12 12.47
N SER A 27 -5.51 6.37 12.10
CA SER A 27 -4.63 7.26 12.86
C SER A 27 -5.08 8.74 12.87
N TYR A 28 -5.90 9.16 11.91
CA TYR A 28 -6.50 10.50 11.85
C TYR A 28 -7.93 10.53 12.40
N ALA A 29 -8.74 9.50 12.12
CA ALA A 29 -10.11 9.42 12.58
C ALA A 29 -10.21 9.22 14.09
N LEU A 30 -9.37 8.33 14.67
CA LEU A 30 -9.30 8.11 16.11
C LEU A 30 -8.67 9.29 16.87
N ALA A 31 -7.98 10.18 16.15
CA ALA A 31 -7.46 11.39 16.76
C ALA A 31 -8.56 12.41 17.05
N LEU A 32 -9.72 12.37 16.38
CA LEU A 32 -10.79 13.36 16.54
C LEU A 32 -11.54 13.19 17.88
N PRO A 33 -11.82 14.27 18.63
CA PRO A 33 -11.60 15.69 18.32
C PRO A 33 -10.24 16.23 18.82
N SER A 34 -9.32 15.38 19.27
CA SER A 34 -8.00 15.79 19.73
C SER A 34 -7.13 16.28 18.56
N ASN A 35 -6.35 17.34 18.78
CA ASN A 35 -5.33 17.80 17.82
C ASN A 35 -4.06 16.92 17.82
N ARG A 36 -4.07 15.79 18.52
CA ARG A 36 -2.90 14.89 18.57
C ARG A 36 -2.95 13.89 17.42
N LEU A 37 -2.09 14.09 16.43
CA LEU A 37 -1.90 13.15 15.34
C LEU A 37 -1.28 11.84 15.86
N LEU A 38 -1.97 10.71 15.68
CA LEU A 38 -1.55 9.43 16.24
C LEU A 38 -0.54 8.68 15.36
N HIS A 39 -0.27 9.16 14.14
CA HIS A 39 0.66 8.50 13.20
C HIS A 39 2.10 8.36 13.75
N GLY A 40 2.50 9.19 14.72
CA GLY A 40 3.80 9.11 15.39
C GLY A 40 3.86 8.05 16.48
N GLN A 41 2.72 7.55 16.96
CA GLN A 41 2.69 6.53 18.00
C GLN A 41 3.13 5.17 17.43
N PRO A 42 3.89 4.36 18.18
CA PRO A 42 4.41 3.08 17.69
C PRO A 42 3.32 2.17 17.11
N ILE A 43 2.12 2.17 17.70
CA ILE A 43 0.99 1.35 17.27
C ILE A 43 0.47 1.68 15.86
N PHE A 44 0.58 2.94 15.40
CA PHE A 44 0.24 3.33 14.03
C PHE A 44 1.47 3.39 13.15
N ARG A 45 2.60 3.88 13.68
CA ARG A 45 3.86 4.05 12.95
C ARG A 45 4.39 2.73 12.41
N ILE A 46 4.44 1.67 13.24
CA ILE A 46 5.02 0.39 12.83
C ILE A 46 4.21 -0.24 11.67
N PRO A 47 2.88 -0.39 11.77
CA PRO A 47 2.09 -0.89 10.64
C PRO A 47 2.16 0.04 9.41
N LEU A 48 2.11 1.36 9.60
CA LEU A 48 2.25 2.33 8.49
C LEU A 48 3.58 2.16 7.76
N SER A 49 4.69 2.01 8.47
CA SER A 49 6.01 1.79 7.86
C SER A 49 6.09 0.46 7.13
N ILE A 50 5.58 -0.62 7.71
CA ILE A 50 5.62 -1.97 7.10
C ILE A 50 4.75 -2.00 5.83
N PHE A 51 3.46 -1.66 5.94
CA PHE A 51 2.55 -1.71 4.80
C PHE A 51 2.86 -0.62 3.77
N GLY A 52 3.32 0.55 4.20
CA GLY A 52 3.77 1.61 3.29
C GLY A 52 4.99 1.20 2.47
N ALA A 53 6.02 0.61 3.10
CA ALA A 53 7.19 0.10 2.39
C ALA A 53 6.83 -1.04 1.43
N LEU A 54 5.97 -1.96 1.87
CA LEU A 54 5.52 -3.09 1.06
C LEU A 54 4.71 -2.60 -0.16
N PHE A 55 3.79 -1.66 0.05
CA PHE A 55 2.99 -1.05 -1.01
C PHE A 55 3.87 -0.32 -2.03
N LEU A 56 4.86 0.44 -1.57
CA LEU A 56 5.80 1.15 -2.42
C LEU A 56 6.64 0.19 -3.26
N ALA A 57 7.15 -0.89 -2.66
CA ALA A 57 7.91 -1.93 -3.37
C ALA A 57 7.06 -2.61 -4.45
N LEU A 58 5.83 -3.02 -4.11
CA LEU A 58 4.90 -3.66 -5.06
C LEU A 58 4.52 -2.72 -6.21
N THR A 59 4.33 -1.43 -5.91
CA THR A 59 4.04 -0.40 -6.91
C THR A 59 5.22 -0.21 -7.85
N ALA A 60 6.45 -0.13 -7.32
CA ALA A 60 7.67 -0.01 -8.12
C ALA A 60 7.87 -1.23 -9.03
N ILE A 61 7.68 -2.44 -8.52
CA ILE A 61 7.75 -3.69 -9.31
C ILE A 61 6.70 -3.65 -10.43
N SER A 62 5.46 -3.26 -10.11
CA SER A 62 4.38 -3.16 -11.10
C SER A 62 4.69 -2.13 -12.18
N ALA A 63 5.25 -0.98 -11.81
CA ALA A 63 5.65 0.08 -12.74
C ALA A 63 6.77 -0.41 -13.69
N VAL A 64 7.81 -1.05 -13.15
CA VAL A 64 8.89 -1.63 -13.97
C VAL A 64 8.35 -2.68 -14.94
N LEU A 65 7.47 -3.57 -14.47
CA LEU A 65 6.83 -4.57 -15.34
C LEU A 65 5.98 -3.93 -16.43
N SER A 66 5.30 -2.82 -16.17
CA SER A 66 4.50 -2.12 -17.19
C SER A 66 5.34 -1.53 -18.32
N ILE A 67 6.60 -1.17 -18.05
CA ILE A 67 7.53 -0.65 -19.07
C ILE A 67 8.11 -1.81 -19.88
N ILE A 68 8.44 -2.93 -19.23
CA ILE A 68 9.04 -4.10 -19.88
C ILE A 68 8.02 -4.83 -20.76
N ILE A 69 6.78 -4.96 -20.28
CA ILE A 69 5.70 -5.59 -21.02
C ILE A 69 5.11 -4.52 -21.94
N LYS A 70 5.66 -4.41 -23.16
CA LYS A 70 5.05 -3.58 -24.20
C LYS A 70 3.59 -4.02 -24.39
N PRO A 71 2.62 -3.08 -24.38
CA PRO A 71 1.29 -3.40 -24.84
C PRO A 71 1.42 -3.84 -26.30
N GLU A 72 0.98 -5.06 -26.62
CA GLU A 72 0.74 -5.45 -28.01
C GLU A 72 -0.42 -4.58 -28.49
N GLU A 73 -0.13 -3.65 -29.42
CA GLU A 73 -1.14 -2.85 -30.14
C GLU A 73 -2.03 -3.74 -31.03
#